data_AF-I0YZP5-F1
#
_entry.id   AF-I0YZP5-F1
#
_cell.length_a   1.000
_cell.length_b   1.000
_cell.length_c   1.000
_cell.angle_alpha   90.00
_cell.angle_beta   90.00
_cell.angle_gamma   90.00
#
_symmetry.space_group_name_H-M   'P 1'
#
loop_
_entity.id
_entity.type
_entity.pdbx_description
1 polymer ?
#
loop_
_entity_poly.entity_id
_entity_poly.type
_entity_poly.pdbx_seq_one_letter_code
_entity_poly.pdbx_strand_id
1 'polypeptide(L)'
;MLSRAAQLHIQILSLAFAAGAVGGLVNFLIAPLFGALHITTALGVHIAPGLVKGDLYSKVVWGGIWGFLFMLPLRKYVKNWGARACIFGLFPSAVQMFLVFPHSTPFGIGGVGLGKLTPLFVIIFNTIGWSVPGYLWFRLAGYEDAESLRSHRLTGDTEALLD
;
A
#
# COMPACT_ATOMS: atom_id res chain seq x y z
N MET A 1 22.52 24.93 -5.56
CA MET A 1 22.16 24.10 -4.38
C MET A 1 20.64 24.03 -4.30
N LEU A 2 20.04 22.84 -4.23
CA LEU A 2 18.59 22.70 -4.04
C LEU A 2 18.17 23.35 -2.72
N SER A 3 16.99 23.98 -2.67
CA SER A 3 16.44 24.48 -1.42
C SER A 3 16.18 23.33 -0.45
N ARG A 4 16.30 23.56 0.87
CA ARG A 4 16.00 22.55 1.89
C ARG A 4 14.58 21.99 1.76
N ALA A 5 13.63 22.81 1.31
CA ALA A 5 12.27 22.36 1.02
C ALA A 5 12.25 21.31 -0.09
N ALA A 6 12.92 21.56 -1.21
CA ALA A 6 12.99 20.61 -2.32
C ALA A 6 13.66 19.29 -1.91
N GLN A 7 14.69 19.34 -1.07
CA GLN A 7 15.34 18.14 -0.52
C GLN A 7 14.37 17.28 0.30
N LEU A 8 13.55 17.92 1.14
CA LEU A 8 12.56 17.21 1.95
C LEU A 8 11.49 16.53 1.09
N HIS A 9 10.99 17.19 0.05
CA HIS A 9 10.01 16.59 -0.87
C HIS A 9 10.57 15.35 -1.57
N ILE A 10 11.81 15.42 -2.05
CA ILE A 10 12.49 14.29 -2.71
C ILE A 10 12.69 13.12 -1.73
N GLN A 11 13.04 13.41 -0.47
CA GLN A 11 13.20 12.40 0.57
C GLN A 11 11.88 11.69 0.88
N ILE A 12 10.79 12.45 1.04
CA ILE A 12 9.46 11.88 1.31
C ILE A 12 8.98 11.02 0.14
N LEU A 13 9.14 11.48 -1.09
CA LEU A 13 8.76 10.72 -2.28
C LEU A 13 9.55 9.41 -2.37
N SER A 14 10.88 9.48 -2.17
CA SER A 14 11.75 8.30 -2.16
C SER A 14 11.34 7.32 -1.05
N LEU A 15 11.02 7.83 0.14
CA LEU A 15 10.59 7.03 1.28
C LEU A 15 9.24 6.35 1.03
N ALA A 16 8.27 7.07 0.46
CA ALA A 16 6.95 6.53 0.13
C ALA A 16 7.07 5.38 -0.89
N PHE A 17 7.88 5.57 -1.93
CA PHE A 17 8.14 4.52 -2.91
C PHE A 17 8.84 3.31 -2.27
N ALA A 18 9.90 3.52 -1.48
CA ALA A 18 10.62 2.44 -0.83
C ALA A 18 9.71 1.64 0.14
N ALA A 19 8.87 2.34 0.91
CA ALA A 19 7.92 1.71 1.82
C ALA A 19 6.87 0.88 1.05
N GLY A 20 6.32 1.43 -0.03
CA GLY A 20 5.42 0.69 -0.92
C GLY A 20 6.07 -0.53 -1.56
N ALA A 21 7.34 -0.42 -1.95
CA ALA A 21 8.13 -1.51 -2.53
C ALA A 21 8.33 -2.67 -1.54
N VAL A 22 8.62 -2.36 -0.27
CA VAL A 22 8.66 -3.36 0.83
C VAL A 22 7.30 -4.04 0.99
N GLY A 23 6.20 -3.28 0.98
CA GLY A 23 4.85 -3.85 0.97
C GLY A 23 4.61 -4.77 -0.23
N GLY A 24 5.10 -4.39 -1.41
CA GLY A 24 5.00 -5.18 -2.64
C GLY A 24 5.71 -6.53 -2.52
N LEU A 25 6.91 -6.53 -1.92
CA LEU A 25 7.67 -7.74 -1.62
C LEU A 25 6.91 -8.66 -0.65
N VAL A 26 6.32 -8.12 0.41
CA VAL A 26 5.54 -8.94 1.35
C VAL A 26 4.27 -9.50 0.69
N ASN A 27 3.59 -8.71 -0.15
CA ASN A 27 2.44 -9.17 -0.93
C ASN A 27 2.80 -10.27 -1.93
N PHE A 28 3.99 -10.21 -2.53
CA PHE A 28 4.50 -11.27 -3.40
C PHE A 28 4.64 -12.60 -2.65
N LEU A 29 4.98 -12.58 -1.35
CA LEU A 29 5.17 -13.79 -0.54
C LEU A 29 3.88 -14.31 0.09
N ILE A 30 2.95 -13.44 0.49
CA ILE A 30 1.78 -13.83 1.28
C ILE A 30 0.79 -14.70 0.50
N ALA A 31 0.52 -14.39 -0.76
CA ALA A 31 -0.47 -15.12 -1.55
C ALA A 31 0.01 -16.54 -1.91
N PRO A 32 1.27 -16.76 -2.36
CA PRO A 32 1.82 -18.10 -2.52
C PRO A 32 1.90 -18.89 -1.21
N LEU A 33 2.22 -18.24 -0.08
CA LEU A 33 2.22 -18.90 1.23
C LEU A 33 0.84 -19.46 1.59
N PHE A 34 -0.22 -18.68 1.39
CA PHE A 34 -1.60 -19.13 1.60
C PHE A 34 -2.00 -20.27 0.66
N GLY A 35 -1.52 -20.24 -0.59
CA GLY A 35 -1.69 -21.34 -1.54
C GLY A 35 -0.98 -22.62 -1.11
N ALA A 36 0.28 -22.51 -0.65
CA ALA A 36 1.07 -23.65 -0.16
C ALA A 36 0.51 -24.26 1.14
N LEU A 37 -0.11 -23.44 1.99
CA LEU A 37 -0.82 -23.89 3.19
C LEU A 37 -2.24 -24.40 2.89
N HIS A 38 -2.67 -24.40 1.62
CA HIS A 38 -4.01 -24.81 1.18
C HIS A 38 -5.17 -24.03 1.84
N ILE A 39 -4.91 -22.85 2.42
CA ILE A 39 -5.94 -22.06 3.12
C ILE A 39 -7.00 -21.54 2.14
N THR A 40 -6.56 -21.03 0.99
CA THR A 40 -7.46 -20.51 -0.04
C THR A 40 -8.32 -21.64 -0.62
N THR A 41 -7.70 -22.77 -0.96
CA THR A 41 -8.40 -23.95 -1.49
C THR A 41 -9.38 -24.54 -0.49
N ALA A 42 -9.02 -24.62 0.80
CA ALA A 42 -9.91 -25.11 1.85
C ALA A 42 -11.19 -24.25 1.99
N LEU A 43 -11.12 -22.98 1.61
CA LEU A 43 -12.24 -22.04 1.60
C LEU A 43 -12.89 -21.89 0.21
N GLY A 44 -12.59 -22.81 -0.73
CA GLY A 44 -13.18 -22.83 -2.08
C GLY A 44 -12.70 -21.69 -2.98
N VAL A 45 -11.51 -21.13 -2.71
CA VAL A 45 -10.90 -20.06 -3.50
C VAL A 45 -9.65 -20.59 -4.20
N HIS A 46 -9.65 -20.56 -5.52
CA HIS A 46 -8.55 -21.04 -6.36
C HIS A 46 -7.57 -19.93 -6.74
N ILE A 47 -7.21 -19.08 -5.76
CA ILE A 47 -6.08 -18.15 -5.88
C ILE A 47 -4.83 -18.86 -5.38
N ALA A 48 -3.99 -19.28 -6.32
CA ALA A 48 -2.66 -19.81 -6.03
C ALA A 48 -1.67 -19.33 -7.10
N PRO A 49 -1.24 -18.05 -7.06
CA PRO A 49 -0.17 -17.60 -7.93
C PRO A 49 1.12 -18.34 -7.56
N GLY A 50 1.79 -18.90 -8.56
CA GLY A 50 3.12 -19.50 -8.35
C GLY A 50 4.16 -18.44 -7.99
N LEU A 51 5.25 -18.85 -7.34
CA LEU A 51 6.42 -17.99 -7.12
C LEU A 51 7.22 -17.86 -8.42
N VAL A 52 6.79 -16.94 -9.29
CA VAL A 52 7.47 -16.65 -10.56
C VAL A 52 8.36 -15.43 -10.38
N LYS A 53 9.65 -15.54 -10.75
CA LYS A 53 10.63 -14.44 -10.64
C LYS A 53 10.17 -13.17 -11.39
N GLY A 54 9.45 -13.33 -12.50
CA GLY A 54 8.88 -12.21 -13.26
C GLY A 54 7.87 -11.39 -12.47
N ASP A 55 7.10 -12.03 -11.58
CA ASP A 55 6.08 -11.35 -10.79
C ASP A 55 6.69 -10.53 -9.65
N LEU A 56 7.88 -10.90 -9.17
CA LEU A 56 8.58 -10.16 -8.11
C LEU A 56 8.83 -8.70 -8.52
N TYR A 57 9.40 -8.48 -9.71
CA TYR A 57 9.68 -7.13 -10.21
C TYR A 57 8.39 -6.31 -10.30
N SER A 58 7.33 -6.90 -10.88
CA SER A 58 6.02 -6.26 -11.01
C SER A 58 5.45 -5.88 -9.64
N LYS A 59 5.46 -6.79 -8.66
CA LYS A 59 4.94 -6.53 -7.31
C LYS A 59 5.72 -5.44 -6.56
N VAL A 60 7.04 -5.42 -6.69
CA VAL A 60 7.88 -4.39 -6.05
C VAL A 60 7.65 -3.02 -6.68
N VAL A 61 7.64 -2.92 -8.01
CA VAL A 61 7.44 -1.64 -8.72
C VAL A 61 6.03 -1.10 -8.50
N TRP A 62 5.00 -1.91 -8.73
CA TRP A 62 3.61 -1.49 -8.50
C TRP A 62 3.34 -1.22 -7.03
N GLY A 63 3.92 -2.03 -6.13
CA GLY A 63 3.86 -1.77 -4.70
C GLY A 63 4.44 -0.40 -4.34
N GLY A 64 5.57 -0.02 -4.94
CA GLY A 64 6.19 1.29 -4.77
C GLY A 64 5.34 2.44 -5.29
N ILE A 65 4.72 2.29 -6.47
CA ILE A 65 3.79 3.29 -7.03
C ILE A 65 2.60 3.51 -6.08
N TRP A 66 2.00 2.43 -5.58
CA TRP A 66 0.92 2.54 -4.61
C TRP A 66 1.38 3.14 -3.27
N GLY A 67 2.66 3.06 -2.95
CA GLY A 67 3.25 3.64 -1.73
C GLY A 67 3.04 5.15 -1.60
N PHE A 68 2.85 5.87 -2.70
CA PHE A 68 2.52 7.30 -2.66
C PHE A 68 1.17 7.59 -1.96
N LEU A 69 0.26 6.62 -1.89
CA LEU A 69 -0.97 6.76 -1.11
C LEU A 69 -0.69 7.03 0.37
N PHE A 70 0.41 6.52 0.92
CA PHE A 70 0.77 6.71 2.33
C PHE A 70 1.05 8.18 2.70
N MET A 71 1.31 9.03 1.69
CA MET A 71 1.49 10.48 1.85
C MET A 71 0.16 11.23 2.00
N LEU A 72 -0.98 10.58 1.75
CA LEU A 72 -2.29 11.24 1.90
C LEU A 72 -2.49 11.67 3.36
N PRO A 73 -3.06 12.87 3.61
CA PRO A 73 -3.22 13.42 4.96
C PRO A 73 -4.38 12.77 5.74
N LEU A 74 -4.58 11.45 5.60
CA LEU A 74 -5.63 10.69 6.29
C LEU A 74 -5.52 10.79 7.81
N ARG A 75 -4.33 11.11 8.35
CA ARG A 75 -4.13 11.36 9.80
C ARG A 75 -5.05 12.45 10.36
N LYS A 76 -5.46 13.42 9.54
CA LYS A 76 -6.38 14.49 9.94
C LYS A 76 -7.79 13.97 10.23
N TYR A 77 -8.17 12.86 9.59
CA TYR A 77 -9.52 12.31 9.63
C TYR A 77 -9.60 10.98 10.39
N VAL A 78 -8.53 10.19 10.36
CA VAL A 78 -8.45 8.83 10.91
C VAL A 78 -7.25 8.73 11.84
N LYS A 79 -7.50 8.74 13.16
CA LYS A 79 -6.45 8.68 14.18
C LYS A 79 -5.76 7.31 14.26
N ASN A 80 -6.53 6.22 14.12
CA ASN A 80 -6.00 4.86 14.22
C ASN A 80 -5.14 4.53 12.98
N TRP A 81 -3.88 4.17 13.20
CA TRP A 81 -2.97 3.77 12.11
C TRP A 81 -3.40 2.48 11.41
N GLY A 82 -3.98 1.52 12.13
CA GLY A 82 -4.45 0.27 11.53
C GLY A 82 -5.61 0.52 10.57
N ALA A 83 -6.54 1.41 10.94
CA ALA A 83 -7.63 1.83 10.07
C ALA A 83 -7.11 2.55 8.81
N ARG A 84 -6.06 3.38 8.93
CA ARG A 84 -5.39 4.01 7.77
C ARG A 84 -4.81 2.96 6.82
N ALA A 85 -4.11 1.96 7.35
CA ALA A 85 -3.58 0.85 6.55
C ALA A 85 -4.71 0.05 5.85
N CYS A 86 -5.82 -0.21 6.54
CA CYS A 86 -6.99 -0.82 5.90
C CYS A 86 -7.51 0.01 4.73
N ILE A 87 -7.67 1.33 4.92
CA ILE A 87 -8.14 2.25 3.86
C ILE A 87 -7.19 2.22 2.66
N PHE A 88 -5.88 2.31 2.89
CA PHE A 88 -4.90 2.26 1.81
C PHE A 88 -4.97 0.94 1.03
N GLY A 89 -5.12 -0.20 1.71
CA GLY A 89 -5.27 -1.52 1.07
C GLY A 89 -6.50 -1.65 0.16
N LEU A 90 -7.56 -0.85 0.38
CA LEU A 90 -8.77 -0.87 -0.45
C LEU A 90 -8.53 -0.34 -1.87
N PHE A 91 -7.61 0.61 -2.07
CA PHE A 91 -7.33 1.18 -3.39
C PHE A 91 -6.79 0.16 -4.40
N PRO A 92 -5.67 -0.54 -4.13
CA PRO A 92 -5.20 -1.59 -5.05
C PRO A 92 -6.19 -2.76 -5.13
N SER A 93 -6.95 -3.04 -4.06
CA SER A 93 -8.02 -4.05 -4.10
C SER A 93 -9.11 -3.70 -5.10
N ALA A 94 -9.59 -2.45 -5.10
CA ALA A 94 -10.59 -1.98 -6.04
C ALA A 94 -10.08 -2.05 -7.48
N VAL A 95 -8.84 -1.59 -7.73
CA VAL A 95 -8.23 -1.71 -9.07
C VAL A 95 -8.13 -3.17 -9.49
N GLN A 96 -7.68 -4.07 -8.61
CA GLN A 96 -7.57 -5.49 -8.95
C GLN A 96 -8.94 -6.12 -9.26
N MET A 97 -9.97 -5.81 -8.47
CA MET A 97 -11.30 -6.40 -8.62
C MET A 97 -12.09 -5.87 -9.82
N PHE A 98 -12.03 -4.57 -10.07
CA PHE A 98 -12.88 -3.90 -11.05
C PHE A 98 -12.17 -3.60 -12.37
N LEU A 99 -10.84 -3.55 -12.37
CA LEU A 99 -10.07 -3.30 -13.59
C LEU A 99 -9.29 -4.55 -14.00
N VAL A 100 -8.42 -5.08 -13.15
CA VAL A 100 -7.50 -6.16 -13.56
C VAL A 100 -8.25 -7.47 -13.83
N PHE A 101 -9.08 -7.95 -12.90
CA PHE A 101 -9.77 -9.23 -13.12
C PHE A 101 -10.68 -9.24 -14.36
N PRO A 102 -11.60 -8.27 -14.57
CA PRO A 102 -12.49 -8.35 -15.73
C PRO A 102 -11.78 -8.10 -17.07
N HIS A 103 -10.68 -7.33 -17.12
CA HIS A 103 -10.01 -7.01 -18.39
C HIS A 103 -8.81 -7.91 -18.70
N SER A 104 -8.16 -8.48 -17.68
CA SER A 104 -6.93 -9.26 -17.84
C SER A 104 -7.08 -10.74 -17.49
N THR A 105 -8.23 -11.16 -16.99
CA THR A 105 -8.48 -12.57 -16.64
C THR A 105 -9.90 -13.01 -17.04
N PRO A 106 -10.17 -14.32 -17.19
CA PRO A 106 -11.51 -14.81 -17.50
C PRO A 106 -12.45 -14.85 -16.28
N PHE A 107 -12.02 -14.40 -15.09
CA PHE A 107 -12.71 -14.65 -13.82
C PHE A 107 -13.78 -13.60 -13.45
N GLY A 108 -13.98 -12.60 -14.30
CA GLY A 108 -15.01 -11.57 -14.14
C GLY A 108 -14.75 -10.58 -12.99
N ILE A 109 -15.74 -9.73 -12.71
CA ILE A 109 -15.65 -8.70 -11.66
C ILE A 109 -15.44 -9.34 -10.29
N GLY A 110 -14.48 -8.83 -9.53
CA GLY A 110 -14.14 -9.34 -8.19
C GLY A 110 -13.43 -10.70 -8.20
N GLY A 111 -13.16 -11.29 -9.38
CA GLY A 111 -12.54 -12.60 -9.50
C GLY A 111 -13.43 -13.73 -9.00
N VAL A 112 -14.75 -13.55 -9.01
CA VAL A 112 -15.72 -14.53 -8.51
C VAL A 112 -15.63 -15.88 -9.23
N GLY A 113 -15.12 -15.91 -10.45
CA GLY A 113 -14.81 -17.14 -11.17
C GLY A 113 -13.76 -18.02 -10.50
N LEU A 114 -12.93 -17.47 -9.60
CA LEU A 114 -11.97 -18.21 -8.78
C LEU A 114 -12.58 -18.70 -7.45
N GLY A 115 -13.82 -18.34 -7.15
CA GLY A 115 -14.50 -18.64 -5.90
C GLY A 115 -15.21 -17.40 -5.33
N LYS A 116 -16.35 -17.59 -4.66
CA LYS A 116 -17.19 -16.48 -4.15
C LYS A 116 -16.48 -15.62 -3.10
N LEU A 117 -15.52 -16.20 -2.35
CA LEU A 117 -14.72 -15.49 -1.34
C LEU A 117 -13.48 -14.80 -1.90
N THR A 118 -13.22 -14.89 -3.21
CA THR A 118 -12.07 -14.25 -3.85
C THR A 118 -11.93 -12.75 -3.54
N PRO A 119 -13.01 -11.94 -3.57
CA PRO A 119 -12.90 -10.53 -3.23
C PRO A 119 -12.34 -10.29 -1.81
N LEU A 120 -12.76 -11.12 -0.84
CA LEU A 120 -12.29 -11.01 0.53
C LEU A 120 -10.79 -11.27 0.62
N PHE A 121 -10.30 -12.32 -0.04
CA PHE A 121 -8.87 -12.64 -0.06
C PHE A 121 -8.03 -11.56 -0.75
N VAL A 122 -8.55 -10.93 -1.81
CA VAL A 122 -7.87 -9.81 -2.47
C VAL A 122 -7.71 -8.63 -1.51
N ILE A 123 -8.76 -8.29 -0.74
CA ILE A 123 -8.67 -7.25 0.29
C ILE A 123 -7.65 -7.64 1.36
N ILE A 124 -7.69 -8.88 1.83
CA ILE A 124 -6.74 -9.39 2.83
C ILE A 124 -5.30 -9.30 2.32
N PHE A 125 -5.01 -9.78 1.12
CA PHE A 125 -3.65 -9.78 0.58
C PHE A 125 -3.13 -8.37 0.30
N ASN A 126 -3.98 -7.46 -0.21
CA ASN A 126 -3.57 -6.07 -0.42
C ASN A 126 -3.46 -5.30 0.90
N THR A 127 -4.31 -5.58 1.88
CA THR A 127 -4.27 -4.87 3.17
C THR A 127 -3.15 -5.42 4.05
N ILE A 128 -3.19 -6.70 4.39
CA ILE A 128 -2.23 -7.33 5.31
C ILE A 128 -0.89 -7.56 4.60
N GLY A 129 -0.91 -7.96 3.33
CA GLY A 129 0.31 -8.26 2.59
C GLY A 129 1.04 -7.04 2.06
N TRP A 130 0.34 -5.99 1.62
CA TRP A 130 0.98 -4.78 1.08
C TRP A 130 0.87 -3.59 2.03
N SER A 131 -0.35 -3.17 2.38
CA SER A 131 -0.53 -1.88 3.04
C SER A 131 -0.03 -1.84 4.47
N VAL A 132 -0.24 -2.88 5.28
CA VAL A 132 0.21 -2.92 6.68
C VAL A 132 1.74 -2.86 6.77
N PRO A 133 2.51 -3.76 6.14
CA PRO A 133 3.96 -3.72 6.23
C PRO A 133 4.55 -2.46 5.56
N GLY A 134 4.01 -2.03 4.42
CA GLY A 134 4.45 -0.81 3.75
C GLY A 134 4.18 0.44 4.59
N TYR A 135 2.97 0.58 5.13
CA TYR A 135 2.63 1.74 5.94
C TYR A 135 3.36 1.77 7.28
N LEU A 136 3.58 0.61 7.89
CA LEU A 136 4.39 0.51 9.09
C LEU A 136 5.84 0.94 8.82
N TRP A 137 6.44 0.49 7.72
CA TRP A 137 7.77 0.93 7.30
C TRP A 137 7.83 2.46 7.11
N PHE A 138 6.84 3.01 6.40
CA PHE A 138 6.73 4.45 6.16
C PHE A 138 6.69 5.27 7.47
N ARG A 139 5.97 4.76 8.48
CA ARG A 139 5.93 5.38 9.82
C ARG A 139 7.24 5.26 10.57
N LEU A 140 7.82 4.07 10.62
CA LEU A 140 9.05 3.79 11.38
C LEU A 140 10.26 4.54 10.83
N ALA A 141 10.28 4.85 9.54
CA ALA A 141 11.32 5.66 8.91
C ALA A 141 11.19 7.17 9.19
N GLY A 142 10.36 7.59 10.14
CA GLY A 142 10.35 8.95 10.68
C GLY A 142 9.56 9.98 9.86
N TYR A 143 8.67 9.55 8.95
CA TYR A 143 7.81 10.49 8.22
C TYR A 143 6.90 11.29 9.16
N GLU A 144 6.36 10.67 10.21
CA GLU A 144 5.45 11.33 11.16
C GLU A 144 6.14 12.51 11.88
N ASP A 145 7.43 12.36 12.18
CA ASP A 145 8.25 13.39 12.81
C ASP A 145 8.64 14.49 11.81
N ALA A 146 8.94 14.13 10.56
CA ALA A 146 9.25 15.10 9.51
C ALA A 146 8.04 15.99 9.17
N GLU A 147 6.83 15.45 9.15
CA GLU A 147 5.61 16.21 8.84
C GLU A 147 5.19 17.12 10.02
N SER A 148 5.39 16.70 11.27
CA SER A 148 5.08 17.53 12.44
C SER A 148 5.98 18.76 12.54
N LEU A 149 7.29 18.58 12.31
CA LEU A 149 8.27 19.66 12.27
C LEU A 149 7.98 20.65 11.13
N ARG A 150 7.49 20.17 9.98
CA ARG A 150 7.06 21.02 8.88
C ARG A 150 5.83 21.85 9.23
N SER A 151 4.81 21.24 9.85
CA SER A 151 3.60 21.99 10.25
C SER A 151 3.92 23.07 11.27
N HIS A 152 4.72 22.77 12.30
CA HIS A 152 5.11 23.77 13.31
C HIS A 152 5.85 24.96 12.69
N ARG A 153 6.73 24.70 11.73
CA ARG A 153 7.49 25.77 11.06
C ARG A 153 6.60 26.67 10.21
N LEU A 154 5.69 26.09 9.42
CA LEU A 154 4.76 26.86 8.59
C LEU A 154 3.84 27.75 9.43
N THR A 155 3.38 27.27 10.59
CA THR A 155 2.55 28.07 11.49
C THR A 155 3.34 29.19 12.18
N GLY A 156 4.57 28.90 12.63
CA GLY A 156 5.42 29.91 13.29
C GLY A 156 5.90 31.03 12.35
N ASP A 157 6.18 30.71 11.08
CA ASP A 157 6.54 31.73 10.08
C ASP A 157 5.33 32.65 9.76
N THR A 158 4.09 32.15 9.84
CA THR A 158 2.89 33.00 9.69
C THR A 158 2.64 33.92 10.87
N GLU A 159 2.92 33.50 12.11
CA GLU A 159 2.77 34.38 13.29
C GLU A 159 3.79 35.53 13.24
N ALA A 160 5.04 35.25 12.85
CA ALA A 160 6.10 36.26 12.74
C ALA A 160 5.89 37.30 11.61
N LEU A 161 4.93 37.10 10.70
CA LEU A 161 4.58 38.04 9.63
C LEU A 161 3.36 38.91 9.98
N LEU A 162 2.68 38.62 11.08
CA LEU A 162 1.48 39.33 11.55
C LEU A 162 1.76 40.26 12.75
N ASP A 163 2.97 40.20 13.30
CA ASP A 163 3.52 41.11 14.32
C ASP A 163 4.41 42.20 13.69
#